data_AF-A0A8F7KTN1-F1
#
_entry.id   AF-A0A8F7KTN1-F1
#
_cell.length_a   1.000
_cell.length_b   1.000
_cell.length_c   1.000
_cell.angle_alpha   90.00
_cell.angle_beta   90.00
_cell.angle_gamma   90.00
#
_symmetry.space_group_name_H-M   'P 1'
#
loop_
_entity.id
_entity.type
_entity.pdbx_description
1 polymer ?
#
loop_
_entity_poly.entity_id
_entity_poly.type
_entity_poly.pdbx_seq_one_letter_code
_entity_poly.pdbx_strand_id
1 'polypeptide(L)' 'MVADELIEVIGHPGWTAIDLRASSTKQCRWRCSKPGCPGAWEATPDQRTRRDGTGMRCPACFPRRRRRAGV' A
#
# COMPACT_ATOMS: atom_id res chain seq x y z
N MET A 1 -3.39 -10.87 -4.27
CA MET A 1 -3.78 -9.85 -5.27
C MET A 1 -3.91 -8.52 -4.54
N VAL A 2 -3.67 -7.38 -5.21
CA VAL A 2 -3.77 -6.05 -4.57
C VAL A 2 -5.15 -5.84 -3.93
N ALA A 3 -6.20 -6.43 -4.52
CA ALA A 3 -7.56 -6.35 -3.99
C ALA A 3 -7.78 -6.95 -2.59
N ASP A 4 -7.00 -7.97 -2.23
CA ASP A 4 -7.11 -8.68 -0.94
C ASP A 4 -6.42 -7.90 0.21
N GLU A 5 -5.51 -7.00 -0.16
CA GLU A 5 -4.75 -6.16 0.76
C GLU A 5 -5.43 -4.83 1.07
N LEU A 6 -6.50 -4.47 0.35
CA LEU A 6 -7.23 -3.23 0.58
C LEU A 6 -8.14 -3.38 1.81
N ILE A 7 -7.96 -2.49 2.80
CA ILE A 7 -8.84 -2.42 3.96
C ILE A 7 -10.03 -1.50 3.65
N GLU A 8 -9.74 -0.28 3.21
CA GLU A 8 -10.75 0.75 2.96
C GLU A 8 -10.20 1.88 2.07
N VAL A 9 -11.11 2.62 1.43
CA VAL A 9 -10.80 3.80 0.64
C VAL A 9 -11.14 5.04 1.44
N ILE A 10 -10.14 5.88 1.71
CA ILE A 10 -10.30 7.07 2.53
C ILE A 10 -11.17 8.07 1.77
N GLY A 11 -12.28 8.48 2.39
CA GLY A 11 -13.23 9.44 1.84
C GLY A 11 -14.24 8.84 0.84
N HIS A 12 -14.27 7.52 0.62
CA HIS A 12 -15.30 6.85 -0.18
C HIS A 12 -15.69 5.50 0.47
N PRO A 13 -16.52 5.52 1.52
CA PRO A 13 -17.02 4.30 2.13
C PRO A 13 -17.86 3.53 1.11
N GLY A 14 -17.51 2.26 0.88
CA GLY A 14 -18.19 1.37 -0.08
C GLY A 14 -17.45 1.12 -1.40
N TRP A 15 -16.34 1.81 -1.65
CA TRP A 15 -15.49 1.50 -2.80
C TRP A 15 -14.61 0.30 -2.49
N THR A 16 -14.58 -0.65 -3.41
CA THR A 16 -13.71 -1.83 -3.31
C THR A 16 -12.48 -1.66 -4.21
N ALA A 17 -11.50 -2.54 -4.05
CA ALA A 17 -10.32 -2.53 -4.91
C ALA A 17 -10.64 -2.79 -6.39
N ILE A 18 -11.82 -3.33 -6.67
CA ILE A 18 -12.30 -3.63 -8.02
C ILE A 18 -12.79 -2.33 -8.69
N ASP A 19 -13.41 -1.44 -7.90
CA ASP A 19 -13.81 -0.10 -8.33
C ASP A 19 -12.61 0.85 -8.47
N LEU A 20 -11.53 0.56 -7.75
CA LEU A 20 -10.29 1.32 -7.82
C LEU A 20 -9.44 0.91 -9.01
N ARG A 21 -9.33 1.82 -9.98
CA ARG A 21 -8.35 1.69 -11.06
C ARG A 21 -6.93 1.67 -10.49
N ALA A 22 -6.06 0.87 -11.09
CA ALA A 22 -4.63 0.81 -10.76
C ALA A 22 -3.93 2.18 -10.82
N SER A 23 -4.40 3.13 -11.65
CA SER A 23 -3.86 4.49 -11.77
C SER A 23 -4.59 5.51 -10.88
N SER A 24 -5.43 5.05 -9.95
CA SER A 24 -6.15 5.93 -9.05
C SER A 24 -5.20 6.55 -8.03
N THR A 25 -5.33 7.86 -7.84
CA THR A 25 -4.60 8.65 -6.84
C THR A 25 -5.36 8.75 -5.51
N LYS A 26 -6.47 8.02 -5.37
CA LYS A 26 -7.24 7.97 -4.12
C LYS A 26 -6.43 7.35 -3.00
N GLN A 27 -6.47 7.96 -1.83
CA GLN A 27 -5.77 7.47 -0.66
C GLN A 27 -6.52 6.25 -0.11
N CYS A 28 -5.81 5.14 0.04
CA CYS A 28 -6.37 3.88 0.45
C CYS A 28 -5.55 3.33 1.60
N ARG A 29 -6.23 2.66 2.53
CA ARG A 29 -5.57 1.97 3.63
C ARG A 29 -5.32 0.53 3.22
N TRP A 30 -4.06 0.12 3.25
CA TRP A 30 -3.62 -1.21 2.87
C TRP A 30 -3.11 -1.97 4.09
N ARG A 31 -3.39 -3.27 4.12
CA ARG A 31 -2.76 -4.23 5.02
C ARG A 31 -1.73 -5.05 4.26
N CYS A 32 -0.73 -5.55 4.97
CA CYS A 32 0.23 -6.46 4.38
C CYS A 32 -0.42 -7.82 4.12
N SER A 33 -0.22 -8.37 2.92
CA SER A 33 -0.60 -9.76 2.63
C SER A 33 0.26 -10.81 3.36
N LYS A 34 1.41 -10.42 3.95
CA LYS A 34 2.28 -11.41 4.61
C LYS A 34 1.61 -11.98 5.88
N PRO A 35 1.56 -13.31 6.03
CA PRO A 35 1.13 -13.94 7.28
C PRO A 35 2.11 -13.56 8.40
N GLY A 36 1.57 -13.09 9.53
CA GLY A 36 2.35 -12.62 10.67
C GLY A 36 2.87 -11.18 10.58
N CYS A 37 2.54 -10.44 9.52
CA CYS A 37 2.90 -9.02 9.43
C CYS A 37 1.67 -8.13 9.75
N PRO A 38 1.64 -7.43 10.89
CA PRO A 38 0.59 -6.46 11.20
C PRO A 38 0.76 -5.14 10.43
N GLY A 39 1.66 -5.09 9.44
CA GLY A 39 1.99 -3.88 8.71
C GLY A 39 0.78 -3.35 7.94
N ALA A 40 0.28 -2.19 8.35
CA ALA A 40 -0.71 -1.43 7.62
C ALA A 40 -0.11 -0.07 7.24
N TRP A 41 -0.45 0.42 6.04
CA TRP A 41 0.02 1.71 5.57
C TRP A 41 -1.00 2.34 4.62
N GLU A 42 -0.91 3.66 4.51
CA GLU A 42 -1.74 4.42 3.58
C GLU A 42 -0.94 4.64 2.31
N ALA A 43 -1.53 4.31 1.17
CA ALA A 43 -0.95 4.50 -0.15
C ALA A 43 -2.05 4.63 -1.19
N THR A 44 -1.71 5.16 -2.36
CA THR A 44 -2.65 5.14 -3.48
C THR A 44 -2.54 3.82 -4.26
N PRO A 45 -3.62 3.37 -4.94
CA PRO A 45 -3.55 2.23 -5.87
C PRO A 45 -2.45 2.39 -6.91
N ASP A 46 -2.24 3.62 -7.40
CA ASP A 46 -1.12 3.96 -8.31
C ASP A 46 0.22 3.62 -7.67
N GLN A 47 0.50 4.14 -6.47
CA GLN A 47 1.72 3.81 -5.75
C GLN A 47 1.85 2.31 -5.45
N ARG A 48 0.74 1.61 -5.18
CA ARG A 48 0.76 0.17 -4.87
C ARG A 48 1.02 -0.69 -6.11
N THR A 49 0.54 -0.26 -7.27
CA THR A 49 0.61 -0.99 -8.55
C THR A 49 1.89 -0.66 -9.33
N ARG A 50 2.49 0.51 -9.09
CA ARG A 50 3.80 0.87 -9.63
C ARG A 50 4.82 -0.22 -9.32
N ARG A 51 5.34 -0.84 -10.38
CA ARG A 51 6.40 -1.86 -10.30
C ARG A 51 7.76 -1.27 -10.03
N ASP A 52 7.99 -0.02 -10.44
CA ASP A 52 9.22 0.71 -10.19
C ASP A 52 9.51 0.78 -8.69
N GLY A 53 10.78 0.89 -8.32
CA GLY A 53 11.23 0.93 -6.92
C GLY A 53 10.62 2.06 -6.07
N THR A 54 9.85 2.95 -6.69
CA THR A 54 9.02 4.00 -6.09
C THR A 54 7.66 3.53 -5.59
N GLY A 55 7.26 2.30 -5.91
CA GLY A 55 6.00 1.72 -5.46
C GLY A 55 5.97 1.51 -3.94
N MET A 56 4.86 1.89 -3.30
CA MET A 56 4.70 1.81 -1.86
C MET A 56 4.30 0.39 -1.45
N ARG A 57 5.23 -0.28 -0.78
CA ARG A 57 5.06 -1.63 -0.21
C ARG A 57 5.01 -1.54 1.30
N CYS A 58 4.62 -2.64 1.94
CA CYS A 58 4.56 -2.74 3.39
C CYS A 58 5.87 -2.25 4.03
N PRO A 59 5.85 -1.19 4.86
CA PRO A 59 7.06 -0.64 5.46
C PRO A 59 7.72 -1.61 6.45
N ALA A 60 6.96 -2.55 7.02
CA ALA A 60 7.49 -3.60 7.88
C ALA A 60 8.21 -4.71 7.09
N CYS A 61 7.70 -5.07 5.90
CA CYS A 61 8.35 -6.09 5.06
C CYS A 61 9.48 -5.53 4.20
N PHE A 62 9.30 -4.31 3.70
CA PHE A 62 10.22 -3.59 2.85
C PHE A 62 10.48 -2.22 3.50
N PRO A 63 11.22 -2.19 4.62
CA PRO A 63 11.67 -0.93 5.17
C PRO A 63 12.46 -0.21 4.07
N ARG A 64 12.07 1.03 3.75
CA ARG A 64 12.88 1.87 2.87
C ARG A 64 14.25 1.89 3.52
N ARG A 65 15.29 1.45 2.80
CA ARG A 65 16.68 1.56 3.26
C ARG A 65 16.92 3.03 3.60
N ARG A 66 16.73 3.40 4.87
CA ARG A 66 17.36 4.61 5.38
C ARG A 66 18.83 4.29 5.21
N ARG A 67 19.52 5.03 4.35
CA ARG A 67 20.99 5.04 4.37
C ARG A 67 21.34 5.17 5.84
N ARG A 68 22.11 4.21 6.36
CA ARG A 68 22.59 4.22 7.74
C ARG A 68 23.04 5.65 8.05
N ALA A 69 22.27 6.38 8.84
CA ALA A 69 22.82 7.45 9.65
C ALA A 69 23.51 6.69 10.80
N GLY A 70 24.70 6.16 10.49
CA GLY A 70 25.59 5.60 11.50
C GLY A 70 26.24 6.77 12.19
N VAL A 71 25.78 7.04 13.40
CA VAL A 71 26.55 7.68 14.47
C VAL A 71 27.50 6.65 15.06
#